data_AF-A0AA43KFW0-F1
#
_entry.id   AF-A0AA43KFW0-F1
#
_cell.length_a   1.000
_cell.length_b   1.000
_cell.length_c   1.000
_cell.angle_alpha   90.00
_cell.angle_beta   90.00
_cell.angle_gamma   90.00
#
_symmetry.space_group_name_H-M   'P 1'
#
loop_
_entity.id
_entity.type
_entity.pdbx_description
1 polymer ?
#
loop_
_entity_poly.entity_id
_entity_poly.type
_entity_poly.pdbx_seq_one_letter_code
_entity_poly.pdbx_strand_id
1 'polypeptide(L)'
;MFLAFASKPIDEKLINLAEEITAQNPHLSVLAAREFRYSLLQTPVEISIQEPRKFNLLEEFIIRAGIEFSPPPTEDELASVLGLDPIFVRSTTANLQALQTLSTTSPITVTNQGRDFYAKGSVPQPPYSIQIYAVANALDGKLIFYSEPLDNVSLNLPDLAEFIKIARKINDISALEIEKIQKCIQLSGLDFHVPELGKIVTKCKALAPPQVIWKNIYLFVTFDTVEDKLRIQIRSGKKILESASKWMEVLQGKGKIPWQALCKLSNEAINIERESTLNHKNIAIESTLAKVINPAFKLRDGEIIGTFEEVLKSAKRQIIIYFPWLSQAVINQEFLTLLQKLANGGVWILIGYGISQQADAELSISPAVEKKLRAIKTPHGLPSVQFFWLGDSHVKEVIVDREIHLFGFYDWVCCGGEYLPQGESVYKVTIPQQVEEAYQFLAHRCQSYAQKRWNLALETRDVQVAAESMCVWAALGMQNIPLREIQQSNWLEILPLWLNVLLQDLMSTKILDNLVILPTALSLLSQFSGEEAFIESLQQGWRKVMTAIASHHPETALKLLSDEVWAEFLRLNIAQEDDSKDFSKSSVMFATRINGEL
;
A
#
# COMPACT_ATOMS: atom_id res chain seq x y z
N MET A 1 -16.61 -24.59 -4.82
CA MET A 1 -18.04 -24.32 -5.04
C MET A 1 -18.39 -23.21 -4.07
N PHE A 2 -18.83 -22.02 -4.52
CA PHE A 2 -19.22 -20.95 -3.59
C PHE A 2 -20.17 -21.53 -2.55
N LEU A 3 -20.02 -21.12 -1.29
CA LEU A 3 -21.16 -21.13 -0.39
C LEU A 3 -22.25 -20.33 -1.11
N ALA A 4 -23.32 -21.00 -1.56
CA ALA A 4 -24.47 -20.31 -2.13
C ALA A 4 -24.86 -19.19 -1.16
N PHE A 5 -25.31 -18.03 -1.64
CA PHE A 5 -25.68 -16.89 -0.76
C PHE A 5 -26.54 -17.31 0.45
N ALA A 6 -27.35 -18.36 0.27
CA ALA A 6 -28.11 -19.06 1.31
C ALA A 6 -27.33 -19.59 2.53
N SER A 7 -25.99 -19.63 2.48
CA SER A 7 -25.12 -20.13 3.56
C SER A 7 -24.20 -19.06 4.17
N LYS A 8 -24.19 -17.85 3.59
CA LYS A 8 -23.51 -16.69 4.18
C LYS A 8 -24.42 -16.02 5.21
N PRO A 9 -23.89 -15.46 6.30
CA PRO A 9 -24.69 -14.72 7.28
C PRO A 9 -25.09 -13.33 6.73
N ILE A 10 -26.04 -13.35 5.79
CA ILE A 10 -26.62 -12.18 5.12
C ILE A 10 -28.10 -12.13 5.49
N ASP A 11 -28.53 -11.04 6.14
CA ASP A 11 -29.94 -10.83 6.46
C ASP A 11 -30.76 -10.70 5.15
N GLU A 12 -31.96 -11.29 5.12
CA GLU A 12 -32.75 -11.50 3.89
C GLU A 12 -32.96 -10.22 3.06
N LYS A 13 -33.19 -9.08 3.72
CA LYS A 13 -33.41 -7.80 3.03
C LYS A 13 -32.16 -7.24 2.33
N LEU A 14 -30.99 -7.74 2.68
CA LEU A 14 -29.70 -7.28 2.17
C LEU A 14 -29.15 -8.16 1.05
N ILE A 15 -29.76 -9.30 0.75
CA ILE A 15 -29.32 -10.25 -0.30
C ILE A 15 -29.17 -9.53 -1.64
N ASN A 16 -30.24 -8.87 -2.12
CA ASN A 16 -30.22 -8.18 -3.41
C ASN A 16 -29.13 -7.10 -3.49
N LEU A 17 -28.91 -6.38 -2.38
CA LEU A 17 -27.87 -5.35 -2.33
C LEU A 17 -26.47 -5.96 -2.28
N ALA A 18 -26.28 -7.09 -1.58
CA ALA A 18 -25.03 -7.82 -1.54
C ALA A 18 -24.64 -8.39 -2.92
N GLU A 19 -25.62 -8.90 -3.66
CA GLU A 19 -25.46 -9.34 -5.05
C GLU A 19 -25.11 -8.16 -5.96
N GLU A 20 -25.81 -7.02 -5.85
CA GLU A 20 -25.53 -5.81 -6.61
C GLU A 20 -24.09 -5.30 -6.37
N ILE A 21 -23.61 -5.29 -5.12
CA ILE A 21 -22.22 -4.89 -4.79
C ILE A 21 -21.21 -5.79 -5.50
N THR A 22 -21.41 -7.10 -5.43
CA THR A 22 -20.50 -8.11 -6.00
C THR A 22 -20.51 -8.03 -7.53
N ALA A 23 -21.68 -7.83 -8.14
CA ALA A 23 -21.84 -7.70 -9.59
C ALA A 23 -21.18 -6.42 -10.14
N GLN A 24 -21.34 -5.29 -9.44
CA GLN A 24 -20.74 -4.01 -9.83
C GLN A 24 -19.22 -3.97 -9.57
N ASN A 25 -18.73 -4.75 -8.60
CA ASN A 25 -17.33 -4.77 -8.20
C ASN A 25 -16.81 -6.21 -8.20
N PRO A 26 -16.34 -6.73 -9.35
CA PRO A 26 -15.89 -8.12 -9.48
C PRO A 26 -14.67 -8.48 -8.60
N HIS A 27 -14.02 -7.48 -8.01
CA HIS A 27 -12.93 -7.65 -7.05
C HIS A 27 -13.40 -7.78 -5.61
N LEU A 28 -14.67 -7.49 -5.31
CA LEU A 28 -15.23 -7.57 -3.97
C LEU A 28 -16.11 -8.81 -3.83
N SER A 29 -15.97 -9.51 -2.70
CA SER A 29 -16.86 -10.58 -2.28
C SER A 29 -17.55 -10.19 -0.98
N VAL A 30 -18.88 -10.18 -0.94
CA VAL A 30 -19.62 -9.96 0.31
C VAL A 30 -19.61 -11.26 1.13
N LEU A 31 -19.08 -11.17 2.36
CA LEU A 31 -18.96 -12.29 3.29
C LEU A 31 -20.09 -12.31 4.33
N ALA A 32 -20.55 -11.14 4.77
CA ALA A 32 -21.68 -10.99 5.67
C ALA A 32 -22.38 -9.65 5.43
N ALA A 33 -23.68 -9.60 5.72
CA ALA A 33 -24.41 -8.35 5.73
C ALA A 33 -25.52 -8.40 6.79
N ARG A 34 -25.57 -7.40 7.68
CA ARG A 34 -26.52 -7.39 8.79
C ARG A 34 -27.17 -6.04 9.00
N GLU A 35 -28.43 -6.07 9.44
CA GLU A 35 -29.18 -4.90 9.85
C GLU A 35 -28.96 -4.59 11.34
N PHE A 36 -28.68 -3.32 11.63
CA PHE A 36 -28.56 -2.82 12.99
C PHE A 36 -29.34 -1.52 13.14
N ARG A 37 -29.70 -1.21 14.38
CA ARG A 37 -30.05 0.16 14.77
C ARG A 37 -28.89 0.82 15.50
N TYR A 38 -28.84 2.13 15.43
CA TYR A 38 -27.97 2.95 16.27
C TYR A 38 -28.74 4.18 16.74
N SER A 39 -28.31 4.74 17.88
CA SER A 39 -28.95 5.89 18.51
C SER A 39 -28.36 7.22 18.02
N LEU A 40 -29.27 8.15 17.75
CA LEU A 40 -29.02 9.57 17.64
C LEU A 40 -29.57 10.26 18.88
N LEU A 41 -28.90 11.33 19.34
CA LEU A 41 -29.43 12.19 20.39
C LEU A 41 -29.95 13.48 19.78
N GLN A 42 -31.26 13.70 19.83
CA GLN A 42 -31.91 14.91 19.37
C GLN A 42 -32.25 15.81 20.56
N THR A 43 -31.81 17.06 20.52
CA THR A 43 -32.10 18.06 21.55
C THR A 43 -32.78 19.26 20.90
N PRO A 44 -34.01 19.64 21.32
CA PRO A 44 -34.60 20.88 20.87
C PRO A 44 -33.84 22.05 21.49
N VAL A 45 -33.46 23.01 20.65
CA VAL A 45 -32.74 24.21 21.08
C VAL A 45 -33.42 25.46 20.57
N GLU A 46 -33.35 26.52 21.36
CA GLU A 46 -33.73 27.86 20.97
C GLU A 46 -32.46 28.64 20.58
N ILE A 47 -32.47 29.23 19.38
CA ILE A 47 -31.41 30.14 18.94
C ILE A 47 -31.95 31.56 18.85
N SER A 48 -31.16 32.53 19.32
CA SER A 48 -31.45 33.96 19.16
C SER A 48 -30.67 34.50 17.97
N ILE A 49 -31.35 35.16 17.04
CA ILE A 49 -30.81 35.70 15.80
C ILE A 49 -30.88 37.21 15.85
N GLN A 50 -29.77 37.86 15.52
CA GLN A 50 -29.68 39.28 15.28
C GLN A 50 -29.40 39.49 13.79
N GLU A 51 -30.23 40.25 13.09
CA GLU A 51 -30.03 40.55 11.67
C GLU A 51 -30.50 41.97 11.33
N PRO A 52 -29.99 42.57 10.25
CA PRO A 52 -30.53 43.83 9.75
C PRO A 52 -31.86 43.60 9.03
N ARG A 53 -32.78 44.56 9.15
CA ARG A 53 -33.98 44.65 8.30
C ARG A 53 -33.88 45.85 7.37
N LYS A 54 -34.57 45.78 6.23
CA LYS A 54 -34.75 46.95 5.38
C LYS A 54 -35.57 48.02 6.11
N PHE A 55 -35.34 49.27 5.75
CA PHE A 55 -36.27 50.34 6.11
C PHE A 55 -37.66 49.99 5.59
N ASN A 56 -38.68 50.29 6.39
CA ASN A 56 -40.01 50.38 5.81
C ASN A 56 -40.12 51.68 4.98
N LEU A 57 -41.14 51.76 4.13
CA LEU A 57 -41.30 52.86 3.20
C LEU A 57 -41.33 54.24 3.90
N LEU A 58 -42.02 54.33 5.04
CA LEU A 58 -42.15 55.58 5.80
C LEU A 58 -40.83 55.99 6.47
N GLU A 59 -40.08 55.04 7.04
CA GLU A 59 -38.75 55.29 7.59
C GLU A 59 -37.79 55.80 6.52
N GLU A 60 -37.80 55.19 5.34
CA GLU A 60 -36.97 55.62 4.21
C GLU A 60 -37.34 57.06 3.79
N PHE A 61 -38.63 57.37 3.63
CA PHE A 61 -39.08 58.73 3.31
C PHE A 61 -38.68 59.76 4.35
N ILE A 62 -38.80 59.44 5.64
CA ILE A 62 -38.40 60.34 6.74
C ILE A 62 -36.90 60.63 6.69
N ILE A 63 -36.07 59.61 6.49
CA ILE A 63 -34.61 59.77 6.41
C ILE A 63 -34.23 60.56 5.15
N ARG A 64 -34.83 60.24 4.00
CA ARG A 64 -34.63 60.99 2.75
C ARG A 64 -35.02 62.44 2.89
N ALA A 65 -36.16 62.73 3.52
CA ALA A 65 -36.59 64.09 3.77
C ALA A 65 -35.57 64.89 4.61
N GLY A 66 -35.00 64.28 5.64
CA GLY A 66 -33.94 64.88 6.45
C GLY A 66 -32.58 65.04 5.74
N ILE A 67 -32.37 64.37 4.61
CA ILE A 67 -31.13 64.45 3.79
C ILE A 67 -31.29 65.39 2.60
N GLU A 68 -32.42 65.30 1.89
CA GLU A 68 -32.64 65.91 0.57
C GLU A 68 -33.32 67.28 0.63
N PHE A 69 -34.14 67.56 1.65
CA PHE A 69 -34.76 68.88 1.80
C PHE A 69 -33.80 69.88 2.47
N SER A 70 -33.84 71.13 2.01
CA SER A 70 -33.11 72.25 2.59
C SER A 70 -34.03 73.47 2.73
N PRO A 71 -34.44 73.87 3.96
CA PRO A 71 -34.12 73.23 5.24
C PRO A 71 -34.85 71.87 5.42
N PRO A 72 -34.35 70.98 6.30
CA PRO A 72 -35.07 69.75 6.66
C PRO A 72 -36.46 70.06 7.24
N PRO A 73 -37.50 69.25 6.94
CA PRO A 73 -38.85 69.50 7.43
C PRO A 73 -39.02 69.10 8.90
N THR A 74 -40.04 69.67 9.54
CA THR A 74 -40.59 69.17 10.81
C THR A 74 -41.47 67.94 10.59
N GLU A 75 -41.77 67.20 11.66
CA GLU A 75 -42.65 66.01 11.60
C GLU A 75 -44.05 66.33 11.04
N ASP A 76 -44.60 67.50 11.38
CA ASP A 76 -45.94 67.93 10.96
C ASP A 76 -45.96 68.39 9.50
N GLU A 77 -44.92 69.09 9.05
CA GLU A 77 -44.77 69.48 7.65
C GLU A 77 -44.62 68.24 6.75
N LEU A 78 -43.80 67.27 7.16
CA LEU A 78 -43.63 66.03 6.41
C LEU A 78 -44.92 65.21 6.36
N ALA A 79 -45.66 65.12 7.47
CA ALA A 79 -46.97 64.47 7.51
C ALA A 79 -47.96 65.13 6.53
N SER A 80 -48.01 66.46 6.49
CA SER A 80 -48.85 67.21 5.56
C SER A 80 -48.47 66.97 4.10
N VAL A 81 -47.17 66.90 3.77
CA VAL A 81 -46.69 66.61 2.40
C VAL A 81 -47.05 65.20 1.97
N LEU A 82 -46.96 64.22 2.87
CA LEU A 82 -47.27 62.82 2.60
C LEU A 82 -48.78 62.52 2.65
N GLY A 83 -49.62 63.46 3.09
CA GLY A 83 -51.06 63.24 3.28
C GLY A 83 -51.38 62.24 4.41
N LEU A 84 -50.50 62.15 5.41
CA LEU A 84 -50.61 61.22 6.53
C LEU A 84 -51.01 61.96 7.82
N ASP A 85 -51.63 61.26 8.75
CA ASP A 85 -51.81 61.78 10.11
C ASP A 85 -50.43 61.97 10.78
N PRO A 86 -50.13 63.14 11.38
CA PRO A 86 -48.85 63.41 12.05
C PRO A 86 -48.44 62.35 13.07
N ILE A 87 -49.38 61.64 13.71
CA ILE A 87 -49.10 60.56 14.66
C ILE A 87 -48.21 59.47 14.04
N PHE A 88 -48.39 59.14 12.76
CA PHE A 88 -47.58 58.12 12.08
C PHE A 88 -46.13 58.58 11.83
N VAL A 89 -45.94 59.85 11.47
CA VAL A 89 -44.59 60.42 11.26
C VAL A 89 -43.86 60.55 12.59
N ARG A 90 -44.53 61.04 13.64
CA ARG A 90 -43.96 61.19 14.99
C ARG A 90 -43.55 59.84 15.59
N SER A 91 -44.43 58.84 15.51
CA SER A 91 -44.13 57.50 16.03
C SER A 91 -42.97 56.82 15.29
N THR A 92 -42.91 56.98 13.96
CA THR A 92 -41.80 56.43 13.17
C THR A 92 -40.49 57.17 13.43
N THR A 93 -40.54 58.49 13.60
CA THR A 93 -39.37 59.31 13.97
C THR A 93 -38.84 58.93 15.35
N ALA A 94 -39.72 58.72 16.33
CA ALA A 94 -39.33 58.23 17.66
C ALA A 94 -38.64 56.86 17.61
N ASN A 95 -39.12 55.93 16.77
CA ASN A 95 -38.46 54.63 16.58
C ASN A 95 -37.06 54.78 15.96
N LEU A 96 -36.92 55.65 14.96
CA LEU A 96 -35.63 55.94 14.33
C LEU A 96 -34.66 56.67 15.26
N GLN A 97 -35.15 57.51 16.17
CA GLN A 97 -34.35 58.14 17.25
C GLN A 97 -33.87 57.10 18.26
N ALA A 98 -34.72 56.14 18.66
CA ALA A 98 -34.33 55.05 19.55
C ALA A 98 -33.22 54.17 18.94
N LEU A 99 -33.19 54.05 17.61
CA LEU A 99 -32.12 53.38 16.85
C LEU A 99 -30.90 54.29 16.58
N GLN A 100 -30.91 55.52 17.09
CA GLN A 100 -29.89 56.55 16.87
C GLN A 100 -29.71 56.95 15.38
N THR A 101 -30.68 56.63 14.52
CA THR A 101 -30.71 57.03 13.11
C THR A 101 -31.01 58.52 12.95
N LEU A 102 -31.85 59.08 13.84
CA LEU A 102 -32.22 60.50 13.88
C LEU A 102 -31.82 61.13 15.22
N SER A 103 -31.56 62.43 15.20
CA SER A 103 -31.41 63.25 16.41
C SER A 103 -32.77 63.48 17.08
N THR A 104 -32.77 63.72 18.40
CA THR A 104 -33.96 64.10 19.17
C THR A 104 -34.39 65.56 18.96
N THR A 105 -33.73 66.27 18.05
CA THR A 105 -33.97 67.68 17.74
C THR A 105 -34.93 67.83 16.55
N SER A 106 -35.67 68.94 16.54
CA SER A 106 -36.48 69.39 15.40
C SER A 106 -35.77 70.57 14.71
N PRO A 107 -35.70 70.63 13.37
CA PRO A 107 -36.33 69.74 12.38
C PRO A 107 -35.64 68.37 12.22
N ILE A 108 -36.24 67.46 11.45
CA ILE A 108 -35.77 66.07 11.26
C ILE A 108 -34.30 66.06 10.83
N THR A 109 -33.42 65.66 11.73
CA THR A 109 -31.95 65.69 11.51
C THR A 109 -31.37 64.28 11.57
N VAL A 110 -30.82 63.80 10.45
CA VAL A 110 -30.20 62.47 10.34
C VAL A 110 -28.80 62.47 10.93
N THR A 111 -28.51 61.53 11.83
CA THR A 111 -27.18 61.37 12.45
C THR A 111 -26.17 60.78 11.45
N ASN A 112 -24.87 60.79 11.79
CA ASN A 112 -23.85 60.12 10.98
C ASN A 112 -24.15 58.61 10.84
N GLN A 113 -24.52 57.95 11.94
CA GLN A 113 -24.92 56.55 11.94
C GLN A 113 -26.18 56.30 11.09
N GLY A 114 -27.15 57.22 11.13
CA GLY A 114 -28.34 57.14 10.29
C GLY A 114 -28.04 57.26 8.80
N ARG A 115 -27.06 58.09 8.43
CA ARG A 115 -26.56 58.18 7.04
C ARG A 115 -25.88 56.88 6.60
N ASP A 116 -25.11 56.25 7.49
CA ASP A 116 -24.48 54.96 7.22
C ASP A 116 -25.52 53.83 7.05
N PHE A 117 -26.55 53.80 7.90
CA PHE A 117 -27.67 52.85 7.77
C PHE A 117 -28.46 53.08 6.48
N TYR A 118 -28.74 54.34 6.13
CA TYR A 118 -29.40 54.70 4.88
C TYR A 118 -28.60 54.28 3.65
N ALA A 119 -27.28 54.55 3.63
CA ALA A 119 -26.40 54.11 2.55
C ALA A 119 -26.37 52.58 2.39
N LYS A 120 -26.51 51.83 3.49
CA LYS A 120 -26.63 50.37 3.51
C LYS A 120 -28.05 49.85 3.24
N GLY A 121 -29.05 50.73 3.16
CA GLY A 121 -30.45 50.40 2.97
C GLY A 121 -31.10 49.58 4.10
N SER A 122 -30.52 49.59 5.31
CA SER A 122 -30.96 48.72 6.42
C SER A 122 -30.68 49.27 7.82
N VAL A 123 -31.47 48.81 8.79
CA VAL A 123 -31.35 49.09 10.23
C VAL A 123 -31.31 47.80 11.06
N PRO A 124 -30.77 47.84 12.29
CA PRO A 124 -30.83 46.69 13.20
C PRO A 124 -32.27 46.25 13.47
N GLN A 125 -32.56 44.95 13.32
CA GLN A 125 -33.77 44.34 13.82
C GLN A 125 -33.56 43.93 15.29
N PRO A 126 -34.56 44.10 16.17
CA PRO A 126 -34.52 43.50 17.49
C PRO A 126 -34.28 41.98 17.38
N PRO A 127 -33.41 41.40 18.23
CA PRO A 127 -33.16 39.96 18.19
C PRO A 127 -34.45 39.17 18.38
N TYR A 128 -34.61 38.10 17.59
CA TYR A 128 -35.74 37.18 17.71
C TYR A 128 -35.24 35.75 17.92
N SER A 129 -36.06 34.91 18.52
CA SER A 129 -35.72 33.52 18.81
C SER A 129 -36.52 32.56 17.93
N ILE A 130 -35.87 31.48 17.51
CA ILE A 130 -36.52 30.36 16.83
C ILE A 130 -36.07 29.04 17.44
N GLN A 131 -36.94 28.04 17.38
CA GLN A 131 -36.61 26.67 17.79
C GLN A 131 -36.08 25.88 16.59
N ILE A 132 -34.97 25.16 16.81
CA ILE A 132 -34.38 24.20 15.89
C ILE A 132 -33.96 22.93 16.67
N TYR A 133 -33.48 21.91 15.97
CA TYR A 133 -33.17 20.62 16.56
C TYR A 133 -31.71 20.25 16.32
N ALA A 134 -30.97 20.11 17.40
CA ALA A 134 -29.58 19.68 17.39
C ALA A 134 -29.53 18.15 17.47
N VAL A 135 -28.98 17.50 16.45
CA VAL A 135 -28.88 16.05 16.35
C VAL A 135 -27.43 15.64 16.41
N ALA A 136 -27.06 14.96 17.49
CA ALA A 136 -25.75 14.38 17.66
C ALA A 136 -25.76 12.92 17.21
N ASN A 137 -24.85 12.60 16.28
CA ASN A 137 -24.67 11.26 15.75
C ASN A 137 -23.44 10.61 16.40
N ALA A 138 -23.69 9.59 17.23
CA ALA A 138 -22.62 8.86 17.93
C ALA A 138 -21.69 8.09 16.98
N LEU A 139 -22.19 7.71 15.81
CA LEU A 139 -21.49 6.86 14.85
C LEU A 139 -20.46 7.64 14.03
N ASP A 140 -20.84 8.82 13.51
CA ASP A 140 -19.93 9.69 12.73
C ASP A 140 -19.35 10.86 13.54
N GLY A 141 -19.82 11.07 14.77
CA GLY A 141 -19.33 12.10 15.69
C GLY A 141 -19.77 13.51 15.32
N LYS A 142 -20.72 13.66 14.38
CA LYS A 142 -21.18 14.95 13.90
C LYS A 142 -22.36 15.48 14.71
N LEU A 143 -22.40 16.80 14.82
CA LEU A 143 -23.55 17.55 15.30
C LEU A 143 -24.15 18.29 14.11
N ILE A 144 -25.40 17.98 13.78
CA ILE A 144 -26.13 18.56 12.66
C ILE A 144 -27.41 19.22 13.21
N PHE A 145 -27.76 20.38 12.69
CA PHE A 145 -28.98 21.09 13.05
C PHE A 145 -30.05 20.92 11.98
N TYR A 146 -31.29 20.77 12.40
CA TYR A 146 -32.47 20.68 11.55
C TYR A 146 -33.50 21.73 11.96
N SER A 147 -34.23 22.28 10.99
CA SER A 147 -35.36 23.17 11.27
C SER A 147 -36.55 22.42 11.88
N GLU A 148 -36.68 21.14 11.57
CA GLU A 148 -37.77 20.27 12.01
C GLU A 148 -37.23 19.05 12.78
N PRO A 149 -38.02 18.45 13.69
CA PRO A 149 -37.58 17.27 14.42
C PRO A 149 -37.46 16.07 13.48
N LEU A 150 -36.53 15.16 13.77
CA LEU A 150 -36.46 13.88 13.10
C LEU A 150 -37.62 12.97 13.54
N ASP A 151 -38.17 12.23 12.58
CA ASP A 151 -39.14 11.17 12.87
C ASP A 151 -38.53 10.08 13.75
N ASN A 152 -39.26 9.72 14.79
CA ASN A 152 -38.93 8.59 15.65
C ASN A 152 -39.68 7.34 15.14
N VAL A 153 -38.92 6.41 14.55
CA VAL A 153 -39.47 5.14 14.08
C VAL A 153 -39.11 4.04 15.07
N SER A 154 -40.11 3.26 15.48
CA SER A 154 -39.85 2.05 16.26
C SER A 154 -39.15 1.01 15.38
N LEU A 155 -37.87 0.75 15.68
CA LEU A 155 -37.05 -0.22 14.97
C LEU A 155 -36.77 -1.41 15.87
N ASN A 156 -37.35 -2.56 15.56
CA ASN A 156 -37.05 -3.82 16.22
C ASN A 156 -35.83 -4.49 15.57
N LEU A 157 -34.65 -3.91 15.80
CA LEU A 157 -33.35 -4.35 15.28
C LEU A 157 -32.33 -4.41 16.43
N PRO A 158 -31.28 -5.24 16.34
CA PRO A 158 -30.21 -5.26 17.33
C PRO A 158 -29.48 -3.90 17.37
N ASP A 159 -29.15 -3.42 18.57
CA ASP A 159 -28.37 -2.19 18.74
C ASP A 159 -26.89 -2.47 18.50
N LEU A 160 -26.27 -1.73 17.57
CA LEU A 160 -24.84 -1.86 17.28
C LEU A 160 -23.98 -1.63 18.53
N ALA A 161 -24.43 -0.78 19.46
CA ALA A 161 -23.70 -0.46 20.70
C ALA A 161 -23.55 -1.66 21.64
N GLU A 162 -24.39 -2.69 21.52
CA GLU A 162 -24.28 -3.94 22.30
C GLU A 162 -23.07 -4.77 21.89
N PHE A 163 -22.60 -4.61 20.65
CA PHE A 163 -21.49 -5.37 20.08
C PHE A 163 -20.18 -4.59 20.10
N ILE A 164 -20.24 -3.26 19.96
CA ILE A 164 -19.07 -2.39 19.84
C ILE A 164 -19.24 -1.18 20.74
N LYS A 165 -18.22 -0.85 21.53
CA LYS A 165 -18.21 0.37 22.34
C LYS A 165 -18.20 1.61 21.45
N ILE A 166 -19.36 2.24 21.28
CA ILE A 166 -19.51 3.55 20.63
C ILE A 166 -19.16 4.64 21.66
N ALA A 167 -17.85 4.83 21.90
CA ALA A 167 -17.34 5.72 22.95
C ALA A 167 -17.22 7.20 22.52
N ARG A 168 -17.90 7.63 21.45
CA ARG A 168 -17.88 9.04 21.06
C ARG A 168 -18.75 9.82 22.03
N LYS A 169 -18.10 10.50 22.99
CA LYS A 169 -18.76 11.46 23.88
C LYS A 169 -19.52 12.46 23.01
N ILE A 170 -20.84 12.43 23.12
CA ILE A 170 -21.68 13.49 22.59
C ILE A 170 -21.51 14.66 23.55
N ASN A 171 -20.99 15.78 23.04
CA ASN A 171 -20.86 16.98 23.85
C ASN A 171 -22.26 17.50 24.18
N ASP A 172 -22.50 17.83 25.45
CA ASP A 172 -23.68 18.57 25.84
C ASP A 172 -23.69 19.89 25.06
N ILE A 173 -24.78 20.17 24.35
CA ILE A 173 -24.92 21.38 23.54
C ILE A 173 -24.79 22.62 24.42
N SER A 174 -25.23 22.52 25.68
CA SER A 174 -25.13 23.60 26.67
C SER A 174 -23.68 23.94 27.03
N ALA A 175 -22.74 23.05 26.77
CA ALA A 175 -21.31 23.23 27.02
C ALA A 175 -20.51 23.67 25.78
N LEU A 176 -21.17 23.86 24.63
CA LEU A 176 -20.51 24.30 23.40
C LEU A 176 -20.44 25.83 23.33
N GLU A 177 -19.29 26.35 22.92
CA GLU A 177 -19.10 27.77 22.59
C GLU A 177 -19.97 28.19 21.40
N ILE A 178 -20.41 29.45 21.40
CA ILE A 178 -21.37 29.96 20.41
C ILE A 178 -20.79 29.92 18.98
N GLU A 179 -19.49 30.16 18.82
CA GLU A 179 -18.77 30.11 17.55
C GLU A 179 -18.83 28.71 16.91
N LYS A 180 -18.76 27.66 17.75
CA LYS A 180 -18.89 26.28 17.30
C LYS A 180 -20.31 25.97 16.85
N ILE A 181 -21.31 26.48 17.57
CA ILE A 181 -22.72 26.34 17.21
C ILE A 181 -23.01 27.04 15.88
N GLN A 182 -22.55 28.28 15.72
CA GLN A 182 -22.66 29.05 14.47
C GLN A 182 -22.09 28.28 13.27
N LYS A 183 -20.87 27.73 13.40
CA LYS A 183 -20.24 26.91 12.36
C LYS A 183 -21.05 25.65 12.04
N CYS A 184 -21.58 24.98 13.06
CA CYS A 184 -22.42 23.79 12.85
C CYS A 184 -23.73 24.11 12.15
N ILE A 185 -24.38 25.24 12.47
CA ILE A 185 -25.59 25.72 11.78
C ILE A 185 -25.31 25.97 10.30
N GLN A 186 -24.21 26.67 9.98
CA GLN A 186 -23.78 26.90 8.60
C GLN A 186 -23.50 25.60 7.85
N LEU A 187 -22.74 24.67 8.45
CA LEU A 187 -22.44 23.37 7.85
C LEU A 187 -23.68 22.48 7.69
N SER A 188 -24.76 22.76 8.43
CA SER A 188 -26.05 22.07 8.30
C SER A 188 -26.91 22.65 7.16
N GLY A 189 -26.45 23.72 6.49
CA GLY A 189 -27.18 24.36 5.41
C GLY A 189 -28.40 25.15 5.87
N LEU A 190 -28.41 25.61 7.12
CA LEU A 190 -29.49 26.43 7.65
C LEU A 190 -29.15 27.92 7.53
N ASP A 191 -30.07 28.70 6.95
CA ASP A 191 -29.92 30.15 6.71
C ASP A 191 -30.16 31.01 7.97
N PHE A 192 -29.74 30.52 9.14
CA PHE A 192 -29.92 31.21 10.42
C PHE A 192 -28.67 31.98 10.87
N HIS A 193 -27.49 31.68 10.31
CA HIS A 193 -26.24 32.40 10.57
C HIS A 193 -25.49 32.65 9.25
N VAL A 194 -25.64 33.86 8.72
CA VAL A 194 -25.00 34.36 7.49
C VAL A 194 -24.31 35.70 7.81
N PRO A 195 -23.08 35.68 8.35
CA PRO A 195 -22.35 36.87 8.77
C PRO A 195 -22.20 37.92 7.67
N GLU A 196 -22.06 37.49 6.40
CA GLU A 196 -21.94 38.38 5.24
C GLU A 196 -23.18 39.25 5.03
N LEU A 197 -24.35 38.76 5.43
CA LEU A 197 -25.62 39.48 5.40
C LEU A 197 -25.95 40.15 6.75
N GLY A 198 -25.04 40.10 7.73
CA GLY A 198 -25.25 40.61 9.08
C GLY A 198 -26.22 39.76 9.91
N LYS A 199 -26.61 38.57 9.45
CA LYS A 199 -27.49 37.64 10.18
C LYS A 199 -26.65 36.74 11.08
N ILE A 200 -26.70 36.99 12.38
CA ILE A 200 -25.83 36.36 13.37
C ILE A 200 -26.65 35.71 14.47
N VAL A 201 -26.52 34.38 14.63
CA VAL A 201 -26.91 33.68 15.86
C VAL A 201 -26.05 34.16 17.03
N THR A 202 -26.65 34.76 18.04
CA THR A 202 -25.97 35.34 19.21
C THR A 202 -26.05 34.49 20.46
N LYS A 203 -27.05 33.60 20.54
CA LYS A 203 -27.27 32.72 21.69
C LYS A 203 -27.91 31.40 21.26
N CYS A 204 -27.62 30.33 21.99
CA CYS A 204 -28.27 29.03 21.85
C CYS A 204 -28.56 28.46 23.24
N LYS A 205 -29.75 27.88 23.43
CA LYS A 205 -30.19 27.28 24.70
C LYS A 205 -30.94 25.98 24.45
N ALA A 206 -30.60 24.92 25.18
CA ALA A 206 -31.39 23.69 25.18
C ALA A 206 -32.76 23.90 25.86
N LEU A 207 -33.83 23.46 25.19
CA LEU A 207 -35.20 23.60 25.66
C LEU A 207 -35.69 22.38 26.47
N ALA A 208 -35.14 21.20 26.16
CA ALA A 208 -35.47 19.95 26.84
C ALA A 208 -34.26 19.00 26.85
N PRO A 209 -34.26 17.95 27.69
CA PRO A 209 -33.25 16.89 27.66
C PRO A 209 -33.18 16.18 26.29
N PRO A 210 -32.03 15.60 25.92
CA PRO A 210 -31.89 14.88 24.66
C PRO A 210 -32.82 13.67 24.58
N GLN A 211 -33.52 13.54 23.45
CA GLN A 211 -34.32 12.39 23.09
C GLN A 211 -33.51 11.42 22.23
N VAL A 212 -33.61 10.13 22.52
CA VAL A 212 -33.01 9.07 21.69
C VAL A 212 -33.89 8.82 20.47
N ILE A 213 -33.31 8.93 19.28
CA ILE A 213 -33.92 8.59 18.00
C ILE A 213 -33.16 7.40 17.41
N TRP A 214 -33.87 6.35 17.02
CA TRP A 214 -33.26 5.17 16.41
C TRP A 214 -33.22 5.31 14.89
N LYS A 215 -32.08 4.95 14.29
CA LYS A 215 -31.93 4.87 12.84
C LYS A 215 -31.40 3.50 12.43
N ASN A 216 -31.85 3.03 11.27
CA ASN A 216 -31.39 1.79 10.65
C ASN A 216 -30.06 2.03 9.93
N ILE A 217 -29.15 1.06 10.03
CA ILE A 217 -27.91 0.99 9.27
C ILE A 217 -27.64 -0.44 8.84
N TYR A 218 -26.91 -0.58 7.75
CA TYR A 218 -26.47 -1.87 7.23
C TYR A 218 -24.96 -1.99 7.37
N LEU A 219 -24.52 -3.09 7.95
CA LEU A 219 -23.11 -3.44 8.04
C LEU A 219 -22.83 -4.51 7.00
N PHE A 220 -21.88 -4.24 6.11
CA PHE A 220 -21.38 -5.21 5.14
C PHE A 220 -19.92 -5.54 5.46
N VAL A 221 -19.61 -6.83 5.47
CA VAL A 221 -18.23 -7.32 5.50
C VAL A 221 -17.88 -7.76 4.09
N THR A 222 -16.93 -7.07 3.47
CA THR A 222 -16.49 -7.34 2.11
C THR A 222 -15.03 -7.74 2.10
N PHE A 223 -14.68 -8.75 1.31
CA PHE A 223 -13.31 -9.11 1.03
C PHE A 223 -12.90 -8.55 -0.32
N ASP A 224 -11.87 -7.71 -0.32
CA ASP A 224 -11.23 -7.19 -1.51
C ASP A 224 -10.13 -8.17 -1.93
N THR A 225 -10.33 -8.77 -3.09
CA THR A 225 -9.41 -9.76 -3.67
C THR A 225 -8.19 -9.16 -4.34
N VAL A 226 -8.19 -7.85 -4.63
CA VAL A 226 -7.02 -7.16 -5.19
C VAL A 226 -6.07 -6.75 -4.08
N GLU A 227 -6.61 -6.26 -2.97
CA GLU A 227 -5.82 -5.85 -1.81
C GLU A 227 -5.62 -6.95 -0.75
N ASP A 228 -6.20 -8.13 -0.96
CA ASP A 228 -6.31 -9.23 0.03
C ASP A 228 -6.77 -8.74 1.41
N LYS A 229 -7.76 -7.85 1.41
CA LYS A 229 -8.16 -7.09 2.59
C LYS A 229 -9.63 -7.22 2.88
N LEU A 230 -9.93 -7.55 4.14
CA LEU A 230 -11.29 -7.51 4.64
C LEU A 230 -11.63 -6.09 5.07
N ARG A 231 -12.72 -5.56 4.52
CA ARG A 231 -13.23 -4.20 4.73
C ARG A 231 -14.62 -4.28 5.36
N ILE A 232 -14.92 -3.31 6.23
CA ILE A 232 -16.24 -3.16 6.85
C ILE A 232 -16.87 -1.88 6.30
N GLN A 233 -18.01 -2.02 5.63
CA GLN A 233 -18.78 -0.88 5.14
C GLN A 233 -20.04 -0.69 5.98
N ILE A 234 -20.22 0.51 6.51
CA ILE A 234 -21.48 0.93 7.13
C ILE A 234 -22.26 1.74 6.11
N ARG A 235 -23.53 1.40 5.91
CA ARG A 235 -24.40 2.01 4.91
C ARG A 235 -25.72 2.48 5.50
N SER A 236 -26.26 3.54 4.91
CA SER A 236 -27.64 3.97 5.07
C SER A 236 -28.34 3.81 3.72
N GLY A 237 -29.12 2.73 3.56
CA GLY A 237 -29.60 2.34 2.23
C GLY A 237 -28.42 1.93 1.35
N LYS A 238 -28.36 2.50 0.13
CA LYS A 238 -27.23 2.31 -0.81
C LYS A 238 -26.02 3.21 -0.52
N LYS A 239 -26.18 4.25 0.31
CA LYS A 239 -25.11 5.24 0.56
C LYS A 239 -24.13 4.72 1.61
N ILE A 240 -22.84 4.73 1.28
CA ILE A 240 -21.76 4.42 2.23
C ILE A 240 -21.56 5.60 3.19
N LEU A 241 -21.48 5.28 4.48
CA LEU A 241 -21.13 6.21 5.55
C LEU A 241 -19.61 6.13 5.79
N GLU A 242 -18.85 6.91 5.02
CA GLU A 242 -17.37 6.85 5.01
C GLU A 242 -16.73 6.99 6.39
N SER A 243 -17.15 7.99 7.17
CA SER A 243 -16.60 8.23 8.51
C SER A 243 -16.86 7.08 9.49
N ALA A 244 -18.01 6.41 9.35
CA ALA A 244 -18.37 5.25 10.16
C ALA A 244 -17.61 4.00 9.70
N SER A 245 -17.52 3.78 8.39
CA SER A 245 -16.78 2.66 7.79
C SER A 245 -15.30 2.71 8.17
N LYS A 246 -14.66 3.87 8.02
CA LYS A 246 -13.26 4.08 8.43
C LYS A 246 -13.03 3.85 9.93
N TRP A 247 -13.99 4.22 10.77
CA TRP A 247 -13.91 3.95 12.20
C TRP A 247 -13.97 2.44 12.50
N MET A 248 -14.83 1.70 11.79
CA MET A 248 -14.90 0.25 11.88
C MET A 248 -13.59 -0.42 11.43
N GLU A 249 -12.96 0.07 10.37
CA GLU A 249 -11.64 -0.39 9.92
C GLU A 249 -10.56 -0.14 10.99
N VAL A 250 -10.58 1.01 11.67
CA VAL A 250 -9.64 1.29 12.79
C VAL A 250 -9.87 0.33 13.96
N LEU A 251 -11.13 -0.02 14.26
CA LEU A 251 -11.43 -1.00 15.30
C LEU A 251 -10.99 -2.41 14.90
N GLN A 252 -11.17 -2.77 13.62
CA GLN A 252 -10.69 -4.02 13.04
C GLN A 252 -9.17 -4.13 13.16
N GLY A 253 -8.41 -3.10 12.75
CA GLY A 253 -6.95 -3.09 12.86
C GLY A 253 -6.43 -3.18 14.29
N LYS A 254 -7.27 -2.86 15.29
CA LYS A 254 -6.96 -3.02 16.72
C LYS A 254 -7.45 -4.36 17.31
N GLY A 255 -7.99 -5.26 16.49
CA GLY A 255 -8.54 -6.55 16.93
C GLY A 255 -9.78 -6.42 17.83
N LYS A 256 -10.51 -5.29 17.76
CA LYS A 256 -11.66 -5.00 18.65
C LYS A 256 -13.02 -5.36 18.06
N ILE A 257 -13.06 -6.04 16.92
CA ILE A 257 -14.29 -6.47 16.27
C ILE A 257 -14.61 -7.91 16.68
N PRO A 258 -15.72 -8.15 17.41
CA PRO A 258 -16.13 -9.50 17.77
C PRO A 258 -16.88 -10.15 16.60
N TRP A 259 -16.15 -10.67 15.60
CA TRP A 259 -16.70 -11.18 14.33
C TRP A 259 -17.87 -12.16 14.49
N GLN A 260 -17.77 -13.10 15.42
CA GLN A 260 -18.82 -14.09 15.66
C GLN A 260 -20.10 -13.43 16.19
N ALA A 261 -20.00 -12.55 17.18
CA ALA A 261 -21.16 -11.89 17.77
C ALA A 261 -21.77 -10.85 16.81
N LEU A 262 -20.91 -10.07 16.15
CA LEU A 262 -21.32 -8.97 15.28
C LEU A 262 -21.82 -9.48 13.94
N CYS A 263 -21.14 -10.41 13.28
CA CYS A 263 -21.44 -10.80 11.90
C CYS A 263 -21.84 -12.27 11.74
N LYS A 264 -21.91 -13.06 12.83
CA LYS A 264 -22.06 -14.52 12.78
C LYS A 264 -20.98 -15.19 11.90
N LEU A 265 -19.81 -14.57 11.82
CA LEU A 265 -18.67 -15.05 11.06
C LEU A 265 -17.61 -15.62 12.02
N SER A 266 -17.24 -16.89 11.81
CA SER A 266 -16.05 -17.47 12.44
C SER A 266 -14.80 -17.13 11.64
N ASN A 267 -13.63 -17.16 12.28
CA ASN A 267 -12.36 -16.97 11.58
C ASN A 267 -12.15 -18.06 10.50
N GLU A 268 -12.61 -19.28 10.77
CA GLU A 268 -12.61 -20.38 9.80
C GLU A 268 -13.48 -20.07 8.58
N ALA A 269 -14.70 -19.53 8.77
CA ALA A 269 -15.58 -19.16 7.67
C ALA A 269 -15.00 -18.01 6.82
N ILE A 270 -14.32 -17.05 7.46
CA ILE A 270 -13.61 -15.97 6.76
C ILE A 270 -12.47 -16.56 5.91
N ASN A 271 -11.67 -17.46 6.47
CA ASN A 271 -10.55 -18.08 5.76
C ASN A 271 -11.03 -18.96 4.60
N ILE A 272 -12.05 -19.79 4.83
CA ILE A 272 -12.67 -20.65 3.80
C ILE A 272 -13.18 -19.79 2.64
N GLU A 273 -13.83 -18.65 2.90
CA GLU A 273 -14.32 -17.82 1.80
C GLU A 273 -13.27 -16.94 1.13
N ARG A 274 -12.19 -16.58 1.83
CA ARG A 274 -10.99 -16.01 1.19
C ARG A 274 -10.40 -17.02 0.21
N GLU A 275 -10.14 -18.24 0.65
CA GLU A 275 -9.62 -19.34 -0.17
C GLU A 275 -10.54 -19.65 -1.34
N SER A 276 -11.85 -19.78 -1.11
CA SER A 276 -12.86 -20.03 -2.14
C SER A 276 -12.94 -18.91 -3.19
N THR A 277 -12.91 -17.65 -2.77
CA THR A 277 -12.96 -16.49 -3.67
C THR A 277 -11.68 -16.38 -4.51
N LEU A 278 -10.51 -16.60 -3.90
CA LEU A 278 -9.23 -16.65 -4.59
C LEU A 278 -9.22 -17.82 -5.59
N ASN A 279 -9.63 -19.02 -5.17
CA ASN A 279 -9.71 -20.21 -6.02
C ASN A 279 -10.66 -20.04 -7.21
N HIS A 280 -11.76 -19.30 -7.10
CA HIS A 280 -12.64 -19.05 -8.22
C HIS A 280 -12.02 -18.11 -9.28
N LYS A 281 -11.32 -17.06 -8.84
CA LYS A 281 -10.55 -16.21 -9.76
C LYS A 281 -9.42 -17.00 -10.42
N ASN A 282 -8.78 -17.89 -9.66
CA ASN A 282 -7.80 -18.82 -10.17
C ASN A 282 -8.41 -19.71 -11.25
N ILE A 283 -9.60 -20.28 -11.07
CA ILE A 283 -10.33 -21.04 -12.11
C ILE A 283 -10.64 -20.18 -13.34
N ALA A 284 -11.01 -18.90 -13.17
CA ALA A 284 -11.30 -18.00 -14.30
C ALA A 284 -10.01 -17.67 -15.09
N ILE A 285 -8.90 -17.41 -14.39
CA ILE A 285 -7.57 -17.20 -14.96
C ILE A 285 -7.09 -18.50 -15.64
N GLU A 286 -7.21 -19.65 -14.97
CA GLU A 286 -6.92 -20.99 -15.50
C GLU A 286 -7.75 -21.29 -16.75
N SER A 287 -9.03 -20.91 -16.81
CA SER A 287 -9.88 -21.12 -17.99
C SER A 287 -9.49 -20.23 -19.18
N THR A 288 -8.86 -19.08 -18.89
CA THR A 288 -8.33 -18.15 -19.88
C THR A 288 -6.96 -18.60 -20.36
N LEU A 289 -6.11 -19.08 -19.45
CA LEU A 289 -4.79 -19.63 -19.72
C LEU A 289 -4.85 -21.01 -20.41
N ALA A 290 -5.81 -21.88 -20.06
CA ALA A 290 -6.00 -23.19 -20.69
C ALA A 290 -6.42 -23.07 -22.18
N LYS A 291 -6.98 -21.92 -22.59
CA LYS A 291 -7.25 -21.63 -24.01
C LYS A 291 -6.00 -21.19 -24.78
N VAL A 292 -4.95 -20.77 -24.06
CA VAL A 292 -3.68 -20.25 -24.62
C VAL A 292 -2.55 -21.28 -24.51
N ILE A 293 -2.63 -22.22 -23.56
CA ILE A 293 -1.53 -23.12 -23.20
C ILE A 293 -1.85 -24.55 -23.63
N ASN A 294 -1.31 -24.93 -24.79
CA ASN A 294 -1.09 -26.32 -25.16
C ASN A 294 0.38 -26.43 -25.59
N PRO A 295 1.27 -27.19 -24.93
CA PRO A 295 1.05 -28.22 -23.90
C PRO A 295 1.73 -27.87 -22.56
N ALA A 296 0.96 -27.55 -21.53
CA ALA A 296 1.45 -27.58 -20.14
C ALA A 296 0.96 -28.85 -19.45
N PHE A 297 1.87 -29.53 -18.74
CA PHE A 297 1.51 -30.71 -17.95
C PHE A 297 0.95 -30.28 -16.61
N LYS A 298 -0.32 -30.62 -16.34
CA LYS A 298 -0.98 -30.35 -15.06
C LYS A 298 -0.68 -31.46 -14.06
N LEU A 299 -0.01 -31.10 -12.96
CA LEU A 299 0.29 -31.96 -11.80
C LEU A 299 -0.81 -31.78 -10.74
N ARG A 300 -1.17 -32.84 -10.03
CA ARG A 300 -2.16 -32.79 -8.94
C ARG A 300 -1.62 -33.36 -7.63
N ASP A 301 -1.99 -32.72 -6.53
CA ASP A 301 -1.78 -33.19 -5.16
C ASP A 301 -0.40 -33.85 -4.93
N GLY A 302 -0.35 -35.17 -4.69
CA GLY A 302 0.88 -35.90 -4.34
C GLY A 302 1.97 -35.91 -5.42
N GLU A 303 1.63 -35.64 -6.69
CA GLU A 303 2.60 -35.55 -7.78
C GLU A 303 3.46 -34.28 -7.70
N ILE A 304 2.95 -33.24 -7.01
CA ILE A 304 3.53 -31.91 -6.99
C ILE A 304 4.88 -31.90 -6.25
N ILE A 305 4.94 -32.49 -5.05
CA ILE A 305 6.16 -32.53 -4.23
C ILE A 305 7.26 -33.32 -4.93
N GLY A 306 6.94 -34.52 -5.44
CA GLY A 306 7.91 -35.36 -6.15
C GLY A 306 8.47 -34.66 -7.39
N THR A 307 7.59 -34.08 -8.21
CA THR A 307 8.02 -33.38 -9.42
C THR A 307 8.84 -32.14 -9.11
N PHE A 308 8.51 -31.41 -8.05
CA PHE A 308 9.29 -30.24 -7.62
C PHE A 308 10.70 -30.60 -7.22
N GLU A 309 10.86 -31.62 -6.38
CA GLU A 309 12.19 -32.09 -5.99
C GLU A 309 12.99 -32.57 -7.20
N GLU A 310 12.36 -33.31 -8.13
CA GLU A 310 13.01 -33.77 -9.36
C GLU A 310 13.45 -32.59 -10.23
N VAL A 311 12.60 -31.58 -10.39
CA VAL A 311 12.90 -30.38 -11.15
C VAL A 311 14.04 -29.60 -10.52
N LEU A 312 14.05 -29.40 -9.20
CA LEU A 312 15.19 -28.77 -8.52
C LEU A 312 16.48 -29.59 -8.65
N LYS A 313 16.41 -30.92 -8.50
CA LYS A 313 17.57 -31.82 -8.65
C LYS A 313 18.12 -31.83 -10.08
N SER A 314 17.31 -31.46 -11.06
CA SER A 314 17.72 -31.36 -12.47
C SER A 314 18.47 -30.06 -12.82
N ALA A 315 18.46 -29.07 -11.92
CA ALA A 315 19.09 -27.78 -12.14
C ALA A 315 20.61 -27.89 -12.35
N LYS A 316 21.11 -27.18 -13.35
CA LYS A 316 22.51 -27.15 -13.76
C LYS A 316 23.14 -25.78 -13.61
N ARG A 317 22.34 -24.70 -13.63
CA ARG A 317 22.83 -23.31 -13.67
C ARG A 317 22.12 -22.43 -12.65
N GLN A 318 20.80 -22.40 -12.71
CA GLN A 318 20.01 -21.43 -11.98
C GLN A 318 18.68 -22.01 -11.53
N ILE A 319 18.30 -21.65 -10.32
CA ILE A 319 16.94 -21.77 -9.82
C ILE A 319 16.47 -20.37 -9.40
N ILE A 320 15.31 -19.95 -9.88
CA ILE A 320 14.57 -18.79 -9.36
C ILE A 320 13.31 -19.32 -8.71
N ILE A 321 13.11 -18.98 -7.44
CA ILE A 321 11.94 -19.32 -6.67
C ILE A 321 11.28 -18.02 -6.23
N TYR A 322 9.97 -17.92 -6.42
CA TYR A 322 9.18 -16.84 -5.87
C TYR A 322 8.04 -17.41 -5.02
N PHE A 323 7.98 -17.00 -3.75
CA PHE A 323 6.89 -17.38 -2.86
C PHE A 323 6.26 -16.17 -2.13
N PRO A 324 4.93 -16.07 -2.08
CA PRO A 324 4.24 -15.02 -1.32
C PRO A 324 4.52 -15.15 0.18
N TRP A 325 4.57 -16.38 0.67
CA TRP A 325 4.73 -16.76 2.07
C TRP A 325 5.82 -17.82 2.20
N LEU A 326 6.62 -17.74 3.26
CA LEU A 326 7.64 -18.74 3.57
C LEU A 326 7.51 -19.15 5.04
N SER A 327 7.27 -20.43 5.30
CA SER A 327 7.25 -20.98 6.66
C SER A 327 8.48 -21.83 6.95
N GLN A 328 8.79 -22.00 8.23
CA GLN A 328 9.84 -22.90 8.69
C GLN A 328 9.54 -24.38 8.37
N ALA A 329 8.27 -24.73 8.12
CA ALA A 329 7.88 -26.09 7.72
C ALA A 329 8.41 -26.46 6.33
N VAL A 330 8.60 -25.48 5.43
CA VAL A 330 9.16 -25.69 4.07
C VAL A 330 10.67 -25.82 4.09
N ILE A 331 11.32 -24.91 4.82
CA ILE A 331 12.78 -24.84 4.86
C ILE A 331 13.26 -25.77 5.98
N ASN A 332 12.99 -27.06 5.75
CA ASN A 332 13.46 -28.14 6.59
C ASN A 332 14.92 -28.48 6.27
N GLN A 333 15.49 -29.43 7.02
CA GLN A 333 16.90 -29.79 6.86
C GLN A 333 17.19 -30.47 5.51
N GLU A 334 16.24 -31.22 4.96
CA GLU A 334 16.38 -31.91 3.68
C GLU A 334 16.45 -30.90 2.52
N PHE A 335 15.57 -29.90 2.53
CA PHE A 335 15.57 -28.82 1.56
C PHE A 335 16.88 -28.00 1.62
N LEU A 336 17.33 -27.63 2.83
CA LEU A 336 18.61 -26.94 3.00
C LEU A 336 19.79 -27.77 2.48
N THR A 337 19.77 -29.09 2.72
CA THR A 337 20.80 -30.03 2.22
C THR A 337 20.78 -30.13 0.70
N LEU A 338 19.59 -30.15 0.09
CA LEU A 338 19.42 -30.13 -1.36
C LEU A 338 20.00 -28.83 -1.96
N LEU A 339 19.64 -27.67 -1.40
CA LEU A 339 20.15 -26.37 -1.88
C LEU A 339 21.68 -26.30 -1.74
N GLN A 340 22.26 -26.78 -0.64
CA GLN A 340 23.71 -26.83 -0.46
C GLN A 340 24.39 -27.76 -1.47
N LYS A 341 23.78 -28.91 -1.79
CA LYS A 341 24.29 -29.83 -2.81
C LYS A 341 24.29 -29.19 -4.20
N LEU A 342 23.22 -28.48 -4.55
CA LEU A 342 23.10 -27.74 -5.82
C LEU A 342 24.12 -26.60 -5.89
N ALA A 343 24.28 -25.84 -4.80
CA ALA A 343 25.31 -24.81 -4.66
C ALA A 343 26.72 -25.36 -4.88
N ASN A 344 27.04 -26.52 -4.31
CA ASN A 344 28.33 -27.19 -4.52
C ASN A 344 28.54 -27.67 -5.95
N GLY A 345 27.45 -27.84 -6.72
CA GLY A 345 27.47 -28.24 -8.13
C GLY A 345 27.55 -27.08 -9.12
N GLY A 346 27.68 -25.83 -8.66
CA GLY A 346 27.73 -24.66 -9.54
C GLY A 346 26.38 -23.94 -9.73
N VAL A 347 25.30 -24.39 -9.11
CA VAL A 347 23.96 -23.81 -9.30
C VAL A 347 23.77 -22.56 -8.45
N TRP A 348 23.27 -21.48 -9.06
CA TRP A 348 22.83 -20.27 -8.36
C TRP A 348 21.36 -20.33 -7.99
N ILE A 349 21.01 -19.84 -6.80
CA ILE A 349 19.63 -19.90 -6.30
C ILE A 349 19.17 -18.50 -5.90
N LEU A 350 18.10 -18.02 -6.55
CA LEU A 350 17.42 -16.77 -6.21
C LEU A 350 16.09 -17.11 -5.56
N ILE A 351 15.81 -16.54 -4.39
CA ILE A 351 14.55 -16.72 -3.68
C ILE A 351 13.97 -15.33 -3.38
N GLY A 352 12.91 -14.99 -4.10
CA GLY A 352 12.10 -13.80 -3.90
C GLY A 352 10.89 -14.08 -3.02
N TYR A 353 10.50 -13.11 -2.18
CA TYR A 353 9.28 -13.22 -1.38
C TYR A 353 8.52 -11.91 -1.17
N GLY A 354 7.28 -12.04 -0.69
CA GLY A 354 6.45 -10.95 -0.18
C GLY A 354 5.26 -10.60 -1.07
N ILE A 355 4.12 -10.28 -0.44
CA ILE A 355 2.87 -9.95 -1.15
C ILE A 355 2.47 -8.48 -1.03
N SER A 356 2.97 -7.79 -0.01
CA SER A 356 2.64 -6.41 0.29
C SER A 356 3.41 -5.44 -0.61
N GLN A 357 2.94 -4.20 -0.74
CA GLN A 357 3.66 -3.11 -1.42
C GLN A 357 4.84 -2.56 -0.61
N GLN A 358 4.89 -2.85 0.69
CA GLN A 358 5.97 -2.46 1.60
C GLN A 358 6.39 -3.68 2.42
N ALA A 359 7.68 -3.79 2.75
CA ALA A 359 8.16 -4.85 3.62
C ALA A 359 7.51 -4.73 5.00
N ASP A 360 6.50 -5.56 5.27
CA ASP A 360 5.75 -5.51 6.51
C ASP A 360 6.45 -6.39 7.56
N ALA A 361 6.85 -5.79 8.69
CA ALA A 361 7.66 -6.46 9.69
C ALA A 361 6.93 -7.66 10.33
N GLU A 362 5.60 -7.60 10.43
CA GLU A 362 4.77 -8.67 11.02
C GLU A 362 4.56 -9.89 10.11
N LEU A 363 4.79 -9.75 8.81
CA LEU A 363 4.70 -10.84 7.81
C LEU A 363 6.07 -11.35 7.35
N SER A 364 7.14 -10.90 8.03
CA SER A 364 8.50 -11.28 7.74
C SER A 364 8.77 -12.76 8.08
N ILE A 365 9.60 -13.41 7.26
CA ILE A 365 10.09 -14.76 7.54
C ILE A 365 10.80 -14.78 8.90
N SER A 366 10.76 -15.92 9.61
CA SER A 366 11.51 -16.06 10.85
C SER A 366 13.01 -15.76 10.60
N PRO A 367 13.65 -14.89 11.40
CA PRO A 367 15.08 -14.58 11.27
C PRO A 367 15.97 -15.83 11.32
N ALA A 368 15.53 -16.89 12.00
CA ALA A 368 16.25 -18.17 12.05
C ALA A 368 16.28 -18.88 10.69
N VAL A 369 15.19 -18.79 9.92
CA VAL A 369 15.08 -19.40 8.58
C VAL A 369 15.90 -18.60 7.57
N GLU A 370 15.81 -17.27 7.60
CA GLU A 370 16.65 -16.41 6.77
C GLU A 370 18.14 -16.67 7.02
N LYS A 371 18.55 -16.76 8.30
CA LYS A 371 19.93 -17.07 8.66
C LYS A 371 20.41 -18.41 8.08
N LYS A 372 19.56 -19.44 8.08
CA LYS A 372 19.90 -20.76 7.51
C LYS A 372 20.05 -20.71 5.99
N LEU A 373 19.15 -20.00 5.29
CA LEU A 373 19.27 -19.81 3.84
C LEU A 373 20.55 -19.04 3.48
N ARG A 374 20.81 -17.92 4.16
CA ARG A 374 22.02 -17.09 3.93
C ARG A 374 23.34 -17.80 4.30
N ALA A 375 23.27 -18.86 5.11
CA ALA A 375 24.42 -19.69 5.46
C ALA A 375 24.85 -20.64 4.34
N ILE A 376 24.02 -20.86 3.31
CA ILE A 376 24.38 -21.70 2.17
C ILE A 376 25.40 -20.96 1.30
N LYS A 377 26.59 -21.54 1.17
CA LYS A 377 27.72 -20.95 0.45
C LYS A 377 28.15 -21.80 -0.74
N THR A 378 28.73 -21.17 -1.75
CA THR A 378 29.47 -21.86 -2.80
C THR A 378 30.78 -22.45 -2.23
N PRO A 379 31.44 -23.40 -2.93
CA PRO A 379 32.79 -23.85 -2.59
C PRO A 379 33.83 -22.71 -2.52
N HIS A 380 33.52 -21.56 -3.12
CA HIS A 380 34.36 -20.36 -3.14
C HIS A 380 33.95 -19.32 -2.07
N GLY A 381 33.09 -19.70 -1.12
CA GLY A 381 32.71 -18.85 0.03
C GLY A 381 31.65 -17.78 -0.28
N LEU A 382 31.09 -17.77 -1.50
CA LEU A 382 30.08 -16.78 -1.90
C LEU A 382 28.68 -17.20 -1.41
N PRO A 383 27.77 -16.26 -1.13
CA PRO A 383 26.37 -16.58 -0.88
C PRO A 383 25.71 -17.19 -2.14
N SER A 384 25.44 -18.49 -2.12
CA SER A 384 24.84 -19.20 -3.27
C SER A 384 23.33 -19.00 -3.35
N VAL A 385 22.68 -18.83 -2.19
CA VAL A 385 21.27 -18.48 -2.07
C VAL A 385 21.15 -16.98 -1.82
N GLN A 386 20.56 -16.27 -2.77
CA GLN A 386 20.19 -14.87 -2.61
C GLN A 386 18.73 -14.81 -2.18
N PHE A 387 18.50 -14.27 -0.99
CA PHE A 387 17.19 -14.20 -0.37
C PHE A 387 16.77 -12.74 -0.20
N PHE A 388 15.69 -12.32 -0.86
CA PHE A 388 15.28 -10.92 -0.85
C PHE A 388 13.78 -10.71 -1.03
N TRP A 389 13.29 -9.63 -0.43
CA TRP A 389 11.92 -9.19 -0.56
C TRP A 389 11.72 -8.53 -1.93
N LEU A 390 10.79 -9.06 -2.71
CA LEU A 390 10.38 -8.52 -4.01
C LEU A 390 9.00 -7.86 -3.95
N GLY A 391 8.12 -8.29 -3.02
CA GLY A 391 6.81 -7.68 -2.76
C GLY A 391 5.78 -7.86 -3.88
N ASP A 392 4.59 -7.28 -3.70
CA ASP A 392 3.61 -6.97 -4.76
C ASP A 392 3.29 -8.11 -5.75
N SER A 393 3.31 -9.37 -5.28
CA SER A 393 2.89 -10.51 -6.10
C SER A 393 2.51 -11.73 -5.26
N HIS A 394 1.36 -12.33 -5.59
CA HIS A 394 0.86 -13.59 -5.05
C HIS A 394 1.24 -14.81 -5.89
N VAL A 395 2.03 -14.60 -6.94
CA VAL A 395 2.48 -15.63 -7.86
C VAL A 395 3.32 -16.65 -7.10
N LYS A 396 3.24 -17.93 -7.49
CA LYS A 396 4.09 -19.00 -6.95
C LYS A 396 4.77 -19.69 -8.10
N GLU A 397 6.03 -19.35 -8.29
CA GLU A 397 6.77 -19.72 -9.49
C GLU A 397 8.13 -20.27 -9.15
N VAL A 398 8.52 -21.29 -9.91
CA VAL A 398 9.84 -21.89 -9.86
C VAL A 398 10.33 -22.00 -11.30
N ILE A 399 11.44 -21.34 -11.58
CA ILE A 399 12.08 -21.38 -12.90
C ILE A 399 13.44 -22.05 -12.72
N VAL A 400 13.68 -23.10 -13.50
CA VAL A 400 14.95 -23.83 -13.50
C VAL A 400 15.59 -23.71 -14.88
N ASP A 401 16.84 -23.21 -14.89
CA ASP A 401 17.73 -23.09 -16.04
C ASP A 401 17.14 -22.35 -17.27
N ARG A 402 16.07 -21.58 -17.09
CA ARG A 402 15.24 -21.02 -18.18
C ARG A 402 14.66 -22.08 -19.12
N GLU A 403 14.57 -23.33 -18.68
CA GLU A 403 14.08 -24.47 -19.46
C GLU A 403 12.77 -25.02 -18.88
N ILE A 404 12.57 -24.93 -17.56
CA ILE A 404 11.39 -25.42 -16.87
C ILE A 404 10.79 -24.29 -16.04
N HIS A 405 9.48 -24.09 -16.19
CA HIS A 405 8.69 -23.19 -15.36
C HIS A 405 7.58 -23.99 -14.68
N LEU A 406 7.61 -24.05 -13.35
CA LEU A 406 6.50 -24.54 -12.53
C LEU A 406 5.72 -23.32 -12.04
N PHE A 407 4.43 -23.26 -12.36
CA PHE A 407 3.53 -22.22 -11.86
C PHE A 407 2.23 -22.84 -11.38
N GLY A 408 1.66 -22.34 -10.29
CA GLY A 408 0.41 -22.88 -9.78
C GLY A 408 0.03 -22.35 -8.42
N PHE A 409 -0.98 -22.98 -7.83
CA PHE A 409 -1.63 -22.49 -6.61
C PHE A 409 -1.14 -23.18 -5.34
N TYR A 410 -0.26 -24.17 -5.48
CA TYR A 410 0.31 -24.96 -4.38
C TYR A 410 1.15 -24.08 -3.45
N ASP A 411 0.67 -23.84 -2.23
CA ASP A 411 1.47 -23.23 -1.19
C ASP A 411 2.54 -24.23 -0.73
N TRP A 412 3.74 -24.11 -1.31
CA TRP A 412 4.93 -24.90 -0.92
C TRP A 412 5.25 -24.80 0.58
N VAL A 413 4.63 -23.82 1.27
CA VAL A 413 4.42 -23.65 2.73
C VAL A 413 4.01 -24.95 3.46
N CYS A 414 3.38 -25.88 2.76
CA CYS A 414 2.73 -27.08 3.32
C CYS A 414 3.57 -28.37 3.27
N CYS A 415 4.82 -28.37 2.79
CA CYS A 415 5.63 -29.59 2.62
C CYS A 415 6.13 -30.29 3.92
N GLY A 416 5.49 -30.09 5.07
CA GLY A 416 6.03 -30.47 6.40
C GLY A 416 5.13 -31.25 7.37
N GLY A 417 4.02 -31.87 6.93
CA GLY A 417 3.14 -32.64 7.81
C GLY A 417 2.27 -33.66 7.08
N GLU A 418 1.61 -34.57 7.81
CA GLU A 418 0.70 -35.59 7.25
C GLU A 418 -0.44 -34.94 6.43
N TYR A 419 -0.43 -35.08 5.09
CA TYR A 419 -1.40 -34.41 4.21
C TYR A 419 -2.44 -35.36 3.60
N LEU A 420 -3.70 -34.95 3.73
CA LEU A 420 -4.82 -35.35 2.88
C LEU A 420 -4.83 -34.47 1.60
N PRO A 421 -5.22 -34.99 0.43
CA PRO A 421 -5.25 -34.23 -0.84
C PRO A 421 -6.16 -33.00 -0.75
N GLN A 422 -5.63 -31.82 -1.11
CA GLN A 422 -6.32 -30.53 -1.04
C GLN A 422 -6.92 -30.07 -2.39
N GLY A 423 -6.68 -30.82 -3.47
CA GLY A 423 -7.17 -30.49 -4.81
C GLY A 423 -6.34 -29.41 -5.51
N GLU A 424 -5.10 -29.18 -5.08
CA GLU A 424 -4.21 -28.17 -5.65
C GLU A 424 -3.64 -28.61 -7.01
N SER A 425 -3.19 -27.65 -7.81
CA SER A 425 -2.64 -27.90 -9.14
C SER A 425 -1.42 -27.03 -9.44
N VAL A 426 -0.41 -27.66 -10.02
CA VAL A 426 0.79 -26.99 -10.55
C VAL A 426 0.94 -27.36 -12.01
N TYR A 427 1.30 -26.39 -12.83
CA TYR A 427 1.55 -26.56 -14.25
C TYR A 427 3.06 -26.55 -14.49
N LYS A 428 3.56 -27.61 -15.11
CA LYS A 428 4.93 -27.70 -15.63
C LYS A 428 4.95 -27.27 -17.09
N VAL A 429 5.62 -26.17 -17.36
CA VAL A 429 5.81 -25.59 -18.69
C VAL A 429 7.26 -25.76 -19.11
N THR A 430 7.46 -26.25 -20.33
CA THR A 430 8.79 -26.38 -20.97
C THR A 430 8.82 -25.72 -22.35
N ILE A 431 7.83 -24.87 -22.65
CA ILE A 431 7.76 -24.12 -23.91
C ILE A 431 8.73 -22.94 -23.80
N PRO A 432 9.80 -22.87 -24.63
CA PRO A 432 10.88 -21.90 -24.43
C PRO A 432 10.41 -20.44 -24.33
N GLN A 433 9.49 -20.02 -25.18
CA GLN A 433 8.98 -18.64 -25.16
C GLN A 433 8.27 -18.30 -23.84
N GLN A 434 7.45 -19.21 -23.31
CA GLN A 434 6.70 -18.96 -22.07
C GLN A 434 7.60 -19.01 -20.84
N VAL A 435 8.58 -19.92 -20.85
CA VAL A 435 9.60 -19.97 -19.79
C VAL A 435 10.43 -18.68 -19.81
N GLU A 436 10.78 -18.18 -21.00
CA GLU A 436 11.50 -16.91 -21.14
C GLU A 436 10.67 -15.71 -20.69
N GLU A 437 9.38 -15.65 -20.99
CA GLU A 437 8.48 -14.58 -20.51
C GLU A 437 8.41 -14.55 -18.97
N ALA A 438 8.19 -15.70 -18.34
CA ALA A 438 8.20 -15.83 -16.88
C ALA A 438 9.57 -15.49 -16.28
N TYR A 439 10.64 -15.94 -16.95
CA TYR A 439 12.00 -15.64 -16.56
C TYR A 439 12.26 -14.13 -16.56
N GLN A 440 11.93 -13.43 -17.64
CA GLN A 440 12.13 -11.99 -17.77
C GLN A 440 11.36 -11.20 -16.71
N PHE A 441 10.13 -11.63 -16.39
CA PHE A 441 9.33 -11.01 -15.34
C PHE A 441 10.05 -11.03 -13.98
N LEU A 442 10.56 -12.19 -13.54
CA LEU A 442 11.28 -12.30 -12.27
C LEU A 442 12.69 -11.69 -12.35
N ALA A 443 13.40 -11.90 -13.46
CA ALA A 443 14.76 -11.41 -13.69
C ALA A 443 14.85 -9.89 -13.58
N HIS A 444 13.90 -9.14 -14.16
CA HIS A 444 13.86 -7.68 -14.06
C HIS A 444 13.78 -7.19 -12.61
N ARG A 445 13.00 -7.88 -11.77
CA ARG A 445 12.83 -7.53 -10.35
C ARG A 445 14.10 -7.84 -9.55
N CYS A 446 14.69 -9.02 -9.78
CA CYS A 446 15.97 -9.41 -9.20
C CYS A 446 17.09 -8.44 -9.59
N GLN A 447 17.15 -8.03 -10.86
CA GLN A 447 18.13 -7.06 -11.36
C GLN A 447 17.95 -5.69 -10.70
N SER A 448 16.70 -5.22 -10.59
CA SER A 448 16.38 -3.95 -9.91
C SER A 448 16.80 -3.97 -8.44
N TYR A 449 16.64 -5.11 -7.77
CA TYR A 449 17.14 -5.31 -6.40
C TYR A 449 18.67 -5.27 -6.36
N ALA A 450 19.35 -6.02 -7.23
CA ALA A 450 20.81 -6.07 -7.29
C ALA A 450 21.41 -4.68 -7.55
N GLN A 451 20.83 -3.88 -8.45
CA GLN A 451 21.32 -2.52 -8.72
C GLN A 451 21.21 -1.61 -7.49
N LYS A 452 20.09 -1.68 -6.75
CA LYS A 452 19.93 -0.89 -5.51
C LYS A 452 20.96 -1.28 -4.46
N ARG A 453 21.24 -2.58 -4.31
CA ARG A 453 22.24 -3.09 -3.38
C ARG A 453 23.65 -2.71 -3.82
N TRP A 454 23.95 -2.73 -5.11
CA TRP A 454 25.22 -2.28 -5.64
C TRP A 454 25.48 -0.81 -5.36
N ASN A 455 24.50 0.06 -5.59
CA ASN A 455 24.61 1.48 -5.27
C ASN A 455 24.89 1.70 -3.78
N LEU A 456 24.18 0.97 -2.91
CA LEU A 456 24.47 0.99 -1.47
C LEU A 456 25.89 0.52 -1.16
N ALA A 457 26.36 -0.55 -1.80
CA ALA A 457 27.73 -1.04 -1.62
C ALA A 457 28.77 -0.01 -2.06
N LEU A 458 28.52 0.76 -3.13
CA LEU A 458 29.39 1.85 -3.56
C LEU A 458 29.45 2.99 -2.55
N GLU A 459 28.30 3.36 -1.98
CA GLU A 459 28.18 4.40 -0.96
C GLU A 459 28.90 4.01 0.34
N THR A 460 28.74 2.77 0.79
CA THR A 460 29.29 2.29 2.08
C THR A 460 30.65 1.63 1.95
N ARG A 461 31.10 1.33 0.72
CA ARG A 461 32.25 0.46 0.41
C ARG A 461 32.16 -0.93 1.07
N ASP A 462 30.93 -1.45 1.21
CA ASP A 462 30.68 -2.77 1.80
C ASP A 462 30.84 -3.90 0.77
N VAL A 463 31.93 -4.66 0.90
CA VAL A 463 32.29 -5.79 0.02
C VAL A 463 31.25 -6.91 0.08
N GLN A 464 30.58 -7.13 1.22
CA GLN A 464 29.57 -8.18 1.36
C GLN A 464 28.30 -7.82 0.58
N VAL A 465 27.88 -6.55 0.61
CA VAL A 465 26.72 -6.08 -0.17
C VAL A 465 27.04 -6.09 -1.67
N ALA A 466 28.28 -5.78 -2.05
CA ALA A 466 28.75 -5.95 -3.43
C ALA A 466 28.69 -7.43 -3.87
N ALA A 467 29.12 -8.36 -3.02
CA ALA A 467 29.06 -9.81 -3.28
C ALA A 467 27.64 -10.28 -3.59
N GLU A 468 26.66 -9.87 -2.78
CA GLU A 468 25.24 -10.20 -2.99
C GLU A 468 24.77 -9.75 -4.38
N SER A 469 25.10 -8.51 -4.76
CA SER A 469 24.71 -7.92 -6.05
C SER A 469 25.32 -8.69 -7.22
N MET A 470 26.62 -9.02 -7.14
CA MET A 470 27.31 -9.81 -8.16
C MET A 470 26.73 -11.22 -8.29
N CYS A 471 26.42 -11.88 -7.17
CA CYS A 471 25.82 -13.22 -7.19
C CYS A 471 24.43 -13.20 -7.83
N VAL A 472 23.63 -12.16 -7.61
CA VAL A 472 22.34 -12.00 -8.30
C VAL A 472 22.54 -11.82 -9.82
N TRP A 473 23.45 -10.95 -10.25
CA TRP A 473 23.73 -10.79 -11.68
C TRP A 473 24.28 -12.06 -12.33
N ALA A 474 25.15 -12.79 -11.65
CA ALA A 474 25.68 -14.07 -12.11
C ALA A 474 24.58 -15.11 -12.27
N ALA A 475 23.71 -15.24 -11.27
CA ALA A 475 22.53 -16.09 -11.35
C ALA A 475 21.68 -15.75 -12.59
N LEU A 476 21.46 -14.46 -12.86
CA LEU A 476 20.71 -13.99 -14.02
C LEU A 476 21.47 -14.11 -15.37
N GLY A 477 22.69 -14.64 -15.39
CA GLY A 477 23.52 -14.73 -16.61
C GLY A 477 24.01 -13.36 -17.12
N MET A 478 24.02 -12.34 -16.27
CA MET A 478 24.42 -10.96 -16.60
C MET A 478 25.89 -10.70 -16.22
N GLN A 479 26.80 -11.59 -16.64
CA GLN A 479 28.18 -11.59 -16.14
C GLN A 479 29.03 -10.38 -16.54
N ASN A 480 28.64 -9.67 -17.60
CA ASN A 480 29.28 -8.44 -18.02
C ASN A 480 28.99 -7.24 -17.11
N ILE A 481 27.86 -7.26 -16.38
CA ILE A 481 27.46 -6.15 -15.50
C ILE A 481 28.45 -5.98 -14.34
N PRO A 482 28.76 -7.01 -13.51
CA PRO A 482 29.71 -6.88 -12.40
C PRO A 482 31.05 -6.26 -12.82
N LEU A 483 31.65 -6.75 -13.91
CA LEU A 483 32.96 -6.30 -14.36
C LEU A 483 32.91 -4.85 -14.86
N ARG A 484 31.88 -4.48 -15.61
CA ARG A 484 31.67 -3.10 -16.07
C ARG A 484 31.53 -2.15 -14.89
N GLU A 485 30.76 -2.54 -13.88
CA GLU A 485 30.53 -1.75 -12.68
C GLU A 485 31.80 -1.58 -11.85
N ILE A 486 32.62 -2.63 -11.70
CA ILE A 486 33.96 -2.56 -11.09
C ILE A 486 34.82 -1.51 -11.81
N GLN A 487 34.85 -1.55 -13.15
CA GLN A 487 35.64 -0.61 -13.96
C GLN A 487 35.15 0.83 -13.83
N GLN A 488 33.83 1.05 -13.94
CA GLN A 488 33.24 2.38 -13.90
C GLN A 488 33.36 3.04 -12.53
N SER A 489 33.26 2.25 -11.46
CA SER A 489 33.42 2.72 -10.09
C SER A 489 34.88 2.78 -9.62
N ASN A 490 35.82 2.31 -10.44
CA ASN A 490 37.23 2.11 -10.10
C ASN A 490 37.41 1.36 -8.77
N TRP A 491 36.62 0.31 -8.55
CA TRP A 491 36.66 -0.52 -7.33
C TRP A 491 37.41 -1.83 -7.62
N LEU A 492 38.69 -1.71 -7.97
CA LEU A 492 39.48 -2.88 -8.40
C LEU A 492 39.73 -3.88 -7.25
N GLU A 493 39.63 -3.44 -5.99
CA GLU A 493 39.82 -4.28 -4.80
C GLU A 493 38.87 -5.48 -4.74
N ILE A 494 37.69 -5.40 -5.36
CA ILE A 494 36.70 -6.49 -5.39
C ILE A 494 36.81 -7.37 -6.64
N LEU A 495 37.83 -7.18 -7.48
CA LEU A 495 38.08 -8.07 -8.62
C LEU A 495 38.31 -9.54 -8.21
N PRO A 496 39.04 -9.87 -7.11
CA PRO A 496 39.15 -11.25 -6.63
C PRO A 496 37.80 -11.89 -6.28
N LEU A 497 36.86 -11.08 -5.76
CA LEU A 497 35.51 -11.53 -5.45
C LEU A 497 34.73 -11.90 -6.73
N TRP A 498 34.86 -11.08 -7.78
CA TRP A 498 34.29 -11.37 -9.09
C TRP A 498 34.89 -12.65 -9.71
N LEU A 499 36.19 -12.92 -9.51
CA LEU A 499 36.80 -14.18 -9.95
C LEU A 499 36.18 -15.40 -9.27
N ASN A 500 35.81 -15.31 -7.98
CA ASN A 500 35.08 -16.39 -7.30
C ASN A 500 33.68 -16.61 -7.87
N VAL A 501 33.01 -15.55 -8.33
CA VAL A 501 31.71 -15.64 -9.00
C VAL A 501 31.87 -16.37 -10.34
N LEU A 502 32.89 -15.98 -11.12
CA LEU A 502 33.20 -16.63 -12.38
C LEU A 502 33.59 -18.11 -12.21
N LEU A 503 34.35 -18.44 -11.16
CA LEU A 503 34.69 -19.83 -10.85
C LEU A 503 33.47 -20.70 -10.60
N GLN A 504 32.50 -20.18 -9.84
CA GLN A 504 31.23 -20.86 -9.62
C GLN A 504 30.50 -21.08 -10.94
N ASP A 505 30.46 -20.07 -11.81
CA ASP A 505 29.81 -20.19 -13.12
C ASP A 505 30.49 -21.22 -14.04
N LEU A 506 31.82 -21.33 -13.99
CA LEU A 506 32.59 -22.32 -14.76
C LEU A 506 32.27 -23.76 -14.36
N MET A 507 31.78 -24.00 -13.14
CA MET A 507 31.33 -25.32 -12.71
C MET A 507 30.04 -25.80 -13.43
N SER A 508 29.25 -24.89 -14.02
CA SER A 508 27.90 -25.17 -14.57
C SER A 508 27.84 -25.71 -16.02
N THR A 509 28.94 -26.17 -16.61
CA THR A 509 29.03 -26.96 -17.88
C THR A 509 28.55 -26.38 -19.23
N LYS A 510 28.16 -25.10 -19.37
CA LYS A 510 28.35 -24.39 -20.67
C LYS A 510 29.19 -23.14 -20.48
N ILE A 511 30.48 -23.30 -20.74
CA ILE A 511 31.56 -22.33 -20.50
C ILE A 511 31.56 -21.20 -21.54
N LEU A 512 30.90 -21.37 -22.69
CA LEU A 512 31.13 -20.52 -23.86
C LEU A 512 30.71 -19.05 -23.72
N ASP A 513 29.59 -18.74 -23.06
CA ASP A 513 29.07 -17.36 -23.00
C ASP A 513 29.91 -16.45 -22.09
N ASN A 514 30.61 -17.05 -21.12
CA ASN A 514 31.37 -16.35 -20.08
C ASN A 514 32.79 -15.94 -20.55
N LEU A 515 33.24 -16.47 -21.69
CA LEU A 515 34.59 -16.22 -22.19
C LEU A 515 34.75 -14.85 -22.84
N VAL A 516 33.65 -14.22 -23.28
CA VAL A 516 33.67 -12.94 -24.00
C VAL A 516 34.15 -11.78 -23.10
N ILE A 517 33.93 -11.88 -21.79
CA ILE A 517 34.32 -10.83 -20.83
C ILE A 517 35.76 -10.97 -20.31
N LEU A 518 36.37 -12.15 -20.46
CA LEU A 518 37.70 -12.44 -19.93
C LEU A 518 38.81 -11.53 -20.48
N PRO A 519 38.90 -11.22 -21.78
CA PRO A 519 39.90 -10.28 -22.29
C PRO A 519 39.81 -8.90 -21.61
N THR A 520 38.59 -8.46 -21.30
CA THR A 520 38.35 -7.18 -20.60
C THR A 520 38.80 -7.24 -19.15
N ALA A 521 38.60 -8.38 -18.48
CA ALA A 521 39.09 -8.56 -17.11
C ALA A 521 40.62 -8.70 -17.05
N LEU A 522 41.22 -9.38 -18.03
CA LEU A 522 42.67 -9.55 -18.13
C LEU A 522 43.37 -8.22 -18.42
N SER A 523 42.77 -7.31 -19.21
CA SER A 523 43.37 -6.00 -19.48
C SER A 523 43.46 -5.11 -18.22
N LEU A 524 42.61 -5.35 -17.22
CA LEU A 524 42.68 -4.67 -15.92
C LEU A 524 43.95 -5.01 -15.13
N LEU A 525 44.63 -6.12 -15.45
CA LEU A 525 45.86 -6.50 -14.77
C LEU A 525 46.94 -5.41 -14.83
N SER A 526 47.01 -4.71 -15.97
CA SER A 526 47.92 -3.58 -16.17
C SER A 526 47.75 -2.42 -15.17
N GLN A 527 46.61 -2.36 -14.46
CA GLN A 527 46.31 -1.29 -13.50
C GLN A 527 46.81 -1.59 -12.09
N PHE A 528 47.23 -2.83 -11.79
CA PHE A 528 47.77 -3.19 -10.47
C PHE A 528 49.28 -2.98 -10.43
N SER A 529 49.77 -2.47 -9.31
CA SER A 529 51.20 -2.34 -9.01
C SER A 529 51.83 -3.67 -8.61
N GLY A 530 51.06 -4.57 -7.96
CA GLY A 530 51.56 -5.82 -7.37
C GLY A 530 51.79 -5.72 -5.85
N GLU A 531 51.60 -4.55 -5.25
CA GLU A 531 51.79 -4.30 -3.81
C GLU A 531 50.44 -4.16 -3.06
N GLU A 532 49.32 -4.37 -3.73
CA GLU A 532 47.99 -4.22 -3.15
C GLU A 532 47.70 -5.26 -2.05
N ALA A 533 46.97 -4.87 -1.00
CA ALA A 533 46.61 -5.77 0.10
C ALA A 533 45.81 -7.02 -0.33
N PHE A 534 45.15 -6.98 -1.49
CA PHE A 534 44.36 -8.08 -2.05
C PHE A 534 45.09 -8.85 -3.16
N ILE A 535 46.37 -8.55 -3.43
CA ILE A 535 47.10 -9.10 -4.58
C ILE A 535 47.21 -10.63 -4.54
N GLU A 536 47.42 -11.22 -3.36
CA GLU A 536 47.47 -12.68 -3.21
C GLU A 536 46.13 -13.33 -3.57
N SER A 537 45.01 -12.72 -3.17
CA SER A 537 43.67 -13.19 -3.52
C SER A 537 43.42 -13.07 -5.03
N LEU A 538 43.92 -12.00 -5.67
CA LEU A 538 43.86 -11.81 -7.11
C LEU A 538 44.66 -12.89 -7.86
N GLN A 539 45.89 -13.13 -7.43
CA GLN A 539 46.77 -14.16 -8.00
C GLN A 539 46.12 -15.55 -7.90
N GLN A 540 45.67 -15.93 -6.71
CA GLN A 540 45.01 -17.21 -6.49
C GLN A 540 43.72 -17.33 -7.33
N GLY A 541 42.92 -16.27 -7.42
CA GLY A 541 41.72 -16.22 -8.24
C GLY A 541 42.01 -16.51 -9.71
N TRP A 542 42.98 -15.81 -10.31
CA TRP A 542 43.34 -16.01 -11.72
C TRP A 542 43.93 -17.38 -11.99
N ARG A 543 44.79 -17.90 -11.10
CA ARG A 543 45.33 -19.27 -11.22
C ARG A 543 44.19 -20.30 -11.26
N LYS A 544 43.21 -20.18 -10.35
CA LYS A 544 42.04 -21.07 -10.31
C LYS A 544 41.19 -20.94 -11.58
N VAL A 545 40.91 -19.71 -12.04
CA VAL A 545 40.10 -19.47 -13.25
C VAL A 545 40.76 -20.08 -14.48
N MET A 546 42.05 -19.79 -14.69
CA MET A 546 42.78 -20.32 -15.83
C MET A 546 42.90 -21.86 -15.78
N THR A 547 43.07 -22.43 -14.59
CA THR A 547 43.08 -23.90 -14.41
C THR A 547 41.73 -24.52 -14.79
N ALA A 548 40.63 -23.92 -14.34
CA ALA A 548 39.29 -24.40 -14.64
C ALA A 548 39.00 -24.32 -16.16
N ILE A 549 39.36 -23.20 -16.81
CA ILE A 549 39.19 -23.05 -18.26
C ILE A 549 40.06 -24.06 -19.00
N ALA A 550 41.35 -24.19 -18.64
CA ALA A 550 42.27 -25.11 -19.31
C ALA A 550 41.83 -26.57 -19.19
N SER A 551 41.23 -26.96 -18.06
CA SER A 551 40.75 -28.33 -17.82
C SER A 551 39.61 -28.75 -18.77
N HIS A 552 38.81 -27.80 -19.24
CA HIS A 552 37.66 -28.07 -20.12
C HIS A 552 37.87 -27.58 -21.57
N HIS A 553 38.63 -26.50 -21.76
CA HIS A 553 38.86 -25.83 -23.04
C HIS A 553 40.32 -25.32 -23.14
N PRO A 554 41.30 -26.22 -23.30
CA PRO A 554 42.72 -25.88 -23.30
C PRO A 554 43.11 -24.88 -24.41
N GLU A 555 42.52 -24.99 -25.61
CA GLU A 555 42.76 -24.05 -26.71
C GLU A 555 42.28 -22.63 -26.39
N THR A 556 41.14 -22.51 -25.70
CA THR A 556 40.61 -21.21 -25.26
C THR A 556 41.53 -20.59 -24.21
N ALA A 557 41.99 -21.37 -23.23
CA ALA A 557 42.94 -20.89 -22.23
C ALA A 557 44.22 -20.36 -22.88
N LEU A 558 44.74 -21.07 -23.89
CA LEU A 558 45.93 -20.66 -24.63
C LEU A 558 45.70 -19.35 -25.43
N LYS A 559 44.53 -19.18 -26.05
CA LYS A 559 44.16 -17.93 -26.75
C LYS A 559 44.04 -16.72 -25.82
N LEU A 560 43.61 -16.93 -24.58
CA LEU A 560 43.48 -15.87 -23.57
C LEU A 560 44.85 -15.40 -23.03
N LEU A 561 45.86 -16.27 -23.03
CA LEU A 561 47.23 -15.96 -22.59
C LEU A 561 48.09 -15.42 -23.74
N SER A 562 47.73 -14.25 -24.26
CA SER A 562 48.56 -13.52 -25.23
C SER A 562 49.95 -13.19 -24.66
N ASP A 563 50.85 -12.68 -25.48
CA ASP A 563 52.17 -12.22 -25.02
C ASP A 563 52.07 -11.10 -23.99
N GLU A 564 51.13 -10.17 -24.18
CA GLU A 564 50.84 -9.10 -23.24
C GLU A 564 50.27 -9.63 -21.92
N VAL A 565 49.25 -10.50 -21.97
CA VAL A 565 48.62 -11.04 -20.76
C VAL A 565 49.62 -11.88 -19.95
N TRP A 566 50.47 -12.66 -20.61
CA TRP A 566 51.48 -13.44 -19.92
C TRP A 566 52.54 -12.57 -19.23
N ALA A 567 52.96 -11.47 -19.88
CA ALA A 567 53.88 -10.53 -19.26
C ALA A 567 53.26 -9.94 -17.97
N GLU A 568 51.96 -9.63 -17.98
CA GLU A 568 51.24 -9.20 -16.77
C GLU A 568 51.15 -10.31 -15.72
N PHE A 569 50.94 -11.57 -16.12
CA PHE A 569 50.94 -12.70 -15.20
C PHE A 569 52.28 -12.90 -14.51
N LEU A 570 53.40 -12.74 -15.22
CA LEU A 570 54.74 -12.79 -14.64
C LEU A 570 54.97 -11.59 -13.72
N ARG A 571 54.63 -10.37 -14.17
CA ARG A 571 54.81 -9.13 -13.41
C ARG A 571 54.07 -9.15 -12.08
N LEU A 572 52.85 -9.69 -12.06
CA LEU A 572 52.02 -9.80 -10.87
C LEU A 572 52.21 -11.11 -10.11
N ASN A 573 53.22 -11.92 -10.43
CA ASN A 573 53.49 -13.22 -9.83
C ASN A 573 52.31 -14.22 -9.89
N ILE A 574 51.40 -14.08 -10.85
CA ILE A 574 50.35 -15.07 -11.12
C ILE A 574 50.98 -16.34 -11.70
N ALA A 575 51.99 -16.18 -12.57
CA ALA A 575 52.87 -17.22 -13.11
C ALA A 575 54.34 -16.90 -12.77
N GLN A 576 55.24 -17.86 -12.92
CA GLN A 576 56.69 -17.73 -12.75
C GLN A 576 57.45 -17.86 -14.08
N GLU A 577 58.71 -17.44 -14.12
CA GLU A 577 59.55 -17.49 -15.34
C GLU A 577 59.78 -18.91 -15.88
N ASP A 578 59.72 -19.93 -15.01
CA ASP A 578 59.83 -21.35 -15.37
C ASP A 578 58.50 -21.95 -15.87
N ASP A 579 57.40 -21.22 -15.74
CA ASP A 579 56.09 -21.64 -16.24
C ASP A 579 56.01 -21.52 -17.78
N SER A 580 55.20 -22.38 -18.40
CA SER A 580 54.97 -22.43 -19.84
C SER A 580 53.51 -22.10 -20.15
N LYS A 581 53.30 -21.30 -21.20
CA LYS A 581 51.96 -21.04 -21.77
C LYS A 581 51.32 -22.28 -22.39
N ASP A 582 52.13 -23.28 -22.76
CA ASP A 582 51.66 -24.49 -23.43
C ASP A 582 51.15 -25.52 -22.41
N PHE A 583 49.83 -25.55 -22.25
CA PHE A 583 49.11 -26.46 -21.35
C PHE A 583 49.24 -27.94 -21.76
N SER A 584 49.65 -28.25 -23.00
CA SER A 584 49.84 -29.63 -23.47
C SER A 584 51.13 -30.28 -22.94
N LYS A 585 52.11 -29.46 -22.53
CA LYS A 585 53.38 -29.90 -21.93
C LYS A 585 53.37 -29.83 -20.39
N SER A 586 52.30 -29.34 -19.79
CA SER A 586 52.30 -28.87 -18.41
C SER A 586 50.93 -28.96 -17.73
N SER A 587 50.20 -30.06 -17.93
CA SER A 587 48.88 -30.33 -17.32
C SER A 587 48.85 -30.33 -15.77
N VAL A 588 49.95 -29.95 -15.12
CA VAL A 588 50.19 -29.94 -13.69
C VAL A 588 50.53 -28.53 -13.14
N MET A 589 50.87 -27.53 -13.97
CA MET A 589 51.55 -26.28 -13.53
C MET A 589 50.79 -25.42 -12.50
N PHE A 590 49.53 -25.06 -12.76
CA PHE A 590 48.76 -24.25 -11.81
C PHE A 590 48.16 -25.08 -10.66
N ALA A 591 47.97 -26.40 -10.86
CA ALA A 591 47.36 -27.29 -9.88
C ALA A 591 48.30 -27.70 -8.73
N THR A 592 49.62 -27.81 -8.98
CA THR A 592 50.58 -28.19 -7.92
C THR A 592 50.73 -27.11 -6.85
N ARG A 593 50.56 -25.83 -7.22
CA ARG A 593 50.77 -24.70 -6.30
C ARG A 593 49.50 -24.26 -5.55
N ILE A 594 48.31 -24.73 -5.93
CA ILE A 594 47.08 -24.53 -5.12
C ILE A 594 47.15 -25.34 -3.81
N ASN A 595 47.91 -26.45 -3.79
CA ASN A 595 48.07 -27.31 -2.61
C ASN A 595 49.44 -27.12 -1.91
N GLY A 596 50.26 -26.15 -2.34
CA GLY A 596 51.64 -25.97 -1.89
C GLY A 596 51.83 -25.04 -0.68
N GLU A 597 50.78 -24.36 -0.24
CA GLU A 597 50.79 -23.56 0.98
C GLU A 597 49.53 -23.88 1.81
N LEU A 598 49.68 -24.90 2.65
CA LEU A 598 48.89 -25.15 3.85
C LEU A 598 49.85 -25.32 5.02
#